data_AF-A0A5N6E7V9-F1
#
_entry.id   AF-A0A5N6E7V9-F1
#
_cell.length_a   1.000
_cell.length_b   1.000
_cell.length_c   1.000
_cell.angle_alpha   90.00
_cell.angle_beta   90.00
_cell.angle_gamma   90.00
#
_symmetry.space_group_name_H-M   'P 1'
#
loop_
_entity.id
_entity.type
_entity.pdbx_description
1 polymer ?
#
loop_
_entity_poly.entity_id
_entity_poly.type
_entity_poly.pdbx_seq_one_letter_code
_entity_poly.pdbx_strand_id
1 'polypeptide(L)'
;MAYCQHCRQHFLDIKSLEQHLRSSKHCCDRCQKFFKSPRSKKQHMENSKCQSVHLVGRSCHPNVRSKGPQRARQRRSDSSLPMMIGVAVTDIYPAYLGVPRDAVMPIFRMACRLRFIKPDVDTLLRHINTQLDHMIVAALIEAALRLLPPDNTPEGKERMQKKMRDAQLAENSFTDQIRAMDYRFLTESEQKERNLQPTPDIRFLKPVSIHGKLCHWLEYKNYFGFKANPFVAAKTRKQLQRYLTALGPGAVVYRLGFEIDHISIEGVQSFREAETLYSLKQQPRAKLSMK
;
A
#
# COMPACT_ATOMS: atom_id res chain seq x y z
N MET A 1 -35.65 -6.69 0.40
CA MET A 1 -35.36 -6.20 -0.96
C MET A 1 -34.07 -5.39 -0.94
N ALA A 2 -33.13 -5.70 -1.82
CA ALA A 2 -31.89 -4.94 -1.97
C ALA A 2 -32.12 -3.74 -2.92
N TYR A 3 -31.35 -2.67 -2.78
CA TYR A 3 -31.58 -1.42 -3.53
C TYR A 3 -30.27 -0.77 -3.97
N CYS A 4 -30.22 -0.32 -5.22
CA CYS A 4 -29.08 0.42 -5.77
C CYS A 4 -29.28 1.93 -5.62
N GLN A 5 -28.43 2.57 -4.80
CA GLN A 5 -28.49 4.01 -4.53
C GLN A 5 -28.18 4.89 -5.76
N HIS A 6 -27.65 4.33 -6.85
CA HIS A 6 -27.26 5.10 -8.05
C HIS A 6 -28.32 5.16 -9.14
N CYS A 7 -28.92 4.02 -9.49
CA CYS A 7 -29.97 3.94 -10.49
C CYS A 7 -31.38 3.84 -9.88
N ARG A 8 -31.47 3.78 -8.54
CA ARG A 8 -32.71 3.63 -7.78
C ARG A 8 -33.52 2.37 -8.11
N GLN A 9 -32.86 1.32 -8.58
CA GLN A 9 -33.48 0.03 -8.87
C GLN A 9 -33.50 -0.87 -7.63
N HIS A 10 -34.59 -1.63 -7.49
CA HIS A 10 -34.76 -2.67 -6.47
C HIS A 10 -34.39 -4.04 -7.04
N PHE A 11 -33.85 -4.89 -6.18
CA PHE A 11 -33.42 -6.24 -6.51
C PHE A 11 -34.00 -7.22 -5.48
N LEU A 12 -34.28 -8.43 -5.94
CA LEU A 12 -34.89 -9.49 -5.12
C LEU A 12 -34.02 -9.83 -3.91
N ASP A 13 -32.71 -9.97 -4.13
CA ASP A 13 -31.73 -10.32 -3.11
C ASP A 13 -30.40 -9.54 -3.26
N ILE A 14 -29.50 -9.73 -2.29
CA ILE A 14 -28.17 -9.10 -2.28
C ILE A 14 -27.32 -9.59 -3.45
N LYS A 15 -27.43 -10.87 -3.83
CA LYS A 15 -26.67 -11.46 -4.96
C LYS A 15 -26.97 -10.76 -6.29
N SER A 16 -28.25 -10.47 -6.53
CA SER A 16 -28.71 -9.73 -7.72
C SER A 16 -28.19 -8.29 -7.72
N LEU A 17 -28.15 -7.64 -6.56
CA LEU A 17 -27.55 -6.31 -6.41
C LEU A 17 -26.03 -6.35 -6.63
N GLU A 18 -25.32 -7.33 -6.08
CA GLU A 18 -23.88 -7.55 -6.31
C GLU A 18 -23.58 -7.70 -7.81
N GLN A 19 -24.33 -8.56 -8.51
CA GLN A 19 -24.20 -8.76 -9.96
C GLN A 19 -24.44 -7.45 -10.73
N HIS A 20 -25.44 -6.67 -10.32
CA HIS A 20 -25.71 -5.35 -10.91
C HIS A 20 -24.54 -4.37 -10.72
N LEU A 21 -24.02 -4.23 -9.49
CA LEU A 21 -22.92 -3.31 -9.15
C LEU A 21 -21.60 -3.70 -9.82
N ARG A 22 -21.40 -4.98 -10.11
CA ARG A 22 -20.25 -5.48 -10.87
C ARG A 22 -20.28 -5.07 -12.34
N SER A 23 -21.45 -4.77 -12.90
CA SER A 23 -21.56 -4.43 -14.32
C SER A 23 -20.91 -3.08 -14.64
N SER A 24 -20.11 -3.04 -15.72
CA SER A 24 -19.48 -1.79 -16.20
C SER A 24 -20.50 -0.76 -16.69
N LYS A 25 -21.82 -1.02 -16.68
CA LYS A 25 -22.83 -0.04 -17.09
C LYS A 25 -22.89 1.17 -16.15
N HIS A 26 -22.57 0.97 -14.87
CA HIS A 26 -22.74 1.97 -13.82
C HIS A 26 -21.44 2.56 -13.28
N CYS A 27 -20.27 1.98 -13.57
CA CYS A 27 -18.99 2.42 -13.04
C CYS A 27 -17.95 2.63 -14.13
N CYS A 28 -17.12 3.66 -13.97
CA CYS A 28 -15.91 3.87 -14.77
C CYS A 28 -14.77 2.97 -14.29
N ASP A 29 -14.22 2.12 -15.16
CA ASP A 29 -13.15 1.21 -14.77
C ASP A 29 -11.79 1.91 -14.52
N ARG A 30 -11.63 3.14 -15.04
CA ARG A 30 -10.41 3.95 -14.89
C ARG A 30 -10.36 4.73 -13.58
N CYS A 31 -11.45 5.39 -13.20
CA CYS A 31 -11.52 6.27 -12.02
C CYS A 31 -12.50 5.79 -10.94
N GLN A 32 -13.19 4.67 -11.15
CA GLN A 32 -14.14 4.05 -10.21
C GLN A 32 -15.33 4.95 -9.81
N LYS A 33 -15.64 5.96 -10.65
CA LYS A 33 -16.80 6.85 -10.51
C LYS A 33 -18.08 6.16 -10.99
N PHE A 34 -19.15 6.32 -10.23
CA PHE A 34 -20.47 5.77 -10.55
C PHE A 34 -21.35 6.78 -11.29
N PHE A 35 -22.20 6.27 -12.19
CA PHE A 35 -23.08 7.04 -13.06
C PHE A 35 -24.52 6.52 -13.00
N LYS A 36 -25.47 7.46 -13.02
CA LYS A 36 -26.91 7.16 -13.04
C LYS A 36 -27.37 6.54 -14.38
N SER A 37 -26.63 6.80 -15.47
CA SER A 37 -26.96 6.28 -16.81
C SER A 37 -25.70 5.93 -17.64
N PRO A 38 -25.79 4.98 -18.59
CA PRO A 38 -24.72 4.69 -19.54
C PRO A 38 -24.30 5.91 -20.38
N ARG A 39 -25.24 6.79 -20.73
CA ARG A 39 -24.98 8.02 -21.50
C ARG A 39 -24.07 8.97 -20.72
N SER A 40 -24.35 9.18 -19.42
CA SER A 40 -23.52 10.02 -18.55
C SER A 40 -22.12 9.43 -18.37
N LYS A 41 -22.00 8.09 -18.29
CA LYS A 41 -20.70 7.42 -18.27
C LYS A 41 -19.95 7.65 -19.60
N LYS A 42 -20.62 7.47 -20.74
CA LYS A 42 -20.02 7.65 -22.07
C LYS A 42 -19.49 9.09 -22.24
N GLN A 43 -20.30 10.08 -21.88
CA GLN A 43 -19.89 11.48 -21.89
C GLN A 43 -18.70 11.75 -20.96
N HIS A 44 -18.62 11.09 -19.79
CA HIS A 44 -17.44 11.18 -18.93
C HIS A 44 -16.18 10.59 -19.58
N MET A 45 -16.29 9.47 -20.31
CA MET A 45 -15.16 8.89 -21.05
C MET A 45 -14.66 9.81 -22.16
N GLU A 46 -15.56 10.52 -22.82
CA GLU A 46 -15.29 11.39 -23.96
C GLU A 46 -14.74 12.76 -23.53
N ASN A 47 -15.34 13.37 -22.50
CA ASN A 47 -15.06 14.76 -22.14
C ASN A 47 -14.05 14.92 -21.00
N SER A 48 -13.87 13.89 -20.15
CA SER A 48 -12.91 13.98 -19.06
C SER A 48 -11.56 13.47 -19.55
N LYS A 49 -10.47 14.13 -19.14
CA LYS A 49 -9.19 13.44 -18.94
C LYS A 49 -9.42 12.45 -17.79
N CYS A 50 -10.11 11.34 -18.08
CA CYS A 50 -10.29 10.20 -17.20
C CYS A 50 -8.94 9.50 -17.09
N GLN A 51 -8.00 10.24 -16.51
CA GLN A 51 -6.76 9.71 -16.03
C GLN A 51 -7.18 8.74 -14.93
N SER A 52 -6.48 7.62 -14.88
CA SER A 52 -6.33 6.86 -13.63
C SER A 52 -6.03 7.84 -12.49
N VAL A 53 -5.96 7.36 -11.26
CA VAL A 53 -5.45 8.13 -10.10
C VAL A 53 -3.94 8.50 -10.27
N HIS A 54 -3.49 8.88 -11.46
CA HIS A 54 -2.17 9.36 -11.83
C HIS A 54 -2.28 10.84 -12.25
N LEU A 55 -1.83 11.71 -11.37
CA LEU A 55 -1.52 13.12 -11.57
C LEU A 55 -0.39 13.38 -10.55
N VAL A 56 0.82 13.89 -10.83
CA VAL A 56 1.45 14.50 -12.01
C VAL A 56 2.97 14.34 -11.81
N GLY A 57 3.69 13.98 -12.86
CA GLY A 57 5.12 14.26 -13.02
C GLY A 57 5.28 14.79 -14.44
N ARG A 58 5.08 16.09 -14.64
CA ARG A 58 5.39 16.77 -15.90
C ARG A 58 6.89 17.07 -15.87
N SER A 59 7.64 16.45 -16.76
CA SER A 59 8.79 17.10 -17.38
C SER A 59 8.65 16.98 -18.89
N CYS A 60 8.80 18.13 -19.54
CA CYS A 60 8.79 18.32 -20.98
C CYS A 60 10.12 17.81 -21.56
N HIS A 61 10.10 17.20 -22.76
CA HIS A 61 10.97 17.45 -23.95
C HIS A 61 10.92 16.28 -24.97
N PRO A 62 11.33 16.49 -26.24
CA PRO A 62 10.56 16.04 -27.40
C PRO A 62 11.12 14.80 -28.12
N ASN A 63 10.18 14.10 -28.79
CA ASN A 63 10.26 13.50 -30.14
C ASN A 63 11.55 12.78 -30.58
N VAL A 64 11.53 11.43 -30.67
CA VAL A 64 12.18 10.71 -31.79
C VAL A 64 11.38 9.43 -32.12
N ARG A 65 10.95 9.35 -33.38
CA ARG A 65 10.45 8.15 -34.09
C ARG A 65 11.58 7.11 -34.22
N SER A 66 11.30 5.86 -33.87
CA SER A 66 12.09 4.72 -34.37
C SER A 66 11.18 3.54 -34.70
N LYS A 67 11.24 3.12 -35.97
CA LYS A 67 10.55 1.98 -36.57
C LYS A 67 11.11 0.65 -36.00
N GLY A 68 10.28 -0.40 -36.00
CA GLY A 68 10.76 -1.80 -35.91
C GLY A 68 11.57 -2.21 -37.16
N PRO A 69 11.98 -3.49 -37.36
CA PRO A 69 11.19 -4.68 -36.97
C PRO A 69 11.98 -5.99 -36.59
N GLN A 70 11.19 -7.02 -36.23
CA GLN A 70 11.31 -8.46 -36.55
C GLN A 70 12.34 -9.42 -35.89
N ARG A 71 11.73 -10.42 -35.20
CA ARG A 71 11.90 -11.90 -35.25
C ARG A 71 13.32 -12.52 -35.27
N ALA A 72 13.56 -13.42 -34.30
CA ALA A 72 14.06 -14.77 -34.57
C ALA A 72 13.69 -15.75 -33.43
N ARG A 73 13.07 -16.87 -33.81
CA ARG A 73 12.91 -18.09 -32.99
C ARG A 73 14.22 -18.87 -33.04
N GLN A 74 14.61 -19.50 -31.93
CA GLN A 74 15.15 -20.86 -31.99
C GLN A 74 15.04 -21.58 -30.63
N ARG A 75 14.44 -22.77 -30.70
CA ARG A 75 14.44 -23.81 -29.66
C ARG A 75 15.85 -24.40 -29.55
N ARG A 76 16.26 -24.81 -28.36
CA ARG A 76 16.99 -26.07 -28.12
C ARG A 76 16.73 -26.55 -26.69
N SER A 77 16.23 -27.76 -26.62
CA SER A 77 16.20 -28.65 -25.47
C SER A 77 17.62 -29.12 -25.17
N ASP A 78 18.03 -29.10 -23.90
CA ASP A 78 18.92 -30.15 -23.41
C ASP A 78 18.72 -30.37 -21.91
N SER A 79 18.52 -31.64 -21.60
CA SER A 79 18.32 -32.22 -20.29
C SER A 79 19.68 -32.63 -19.71
N SER A 80 20.10 -32.02 -18.62
CA SER A 80 21.16 -32.56 -17.76
C SER A 80 21.08 -31.91 -16.38
N LEU A 81 20.62 -32.67 -15.39
CA LEU A 81 20.72 -32.33 -13.97
C LEU A 81 22.17 -32.58 -13.51
N PRO A 82 22.86 -31.61 -12.89
CA PRO A 82 24.00 -31.90 -12.04
C PRO A 82 23.54 -32.03 -10.58
N MET A 83 24.03 -33.07 -9.91
CA MET A 83 23.98 -33.26 -8.46
C MET A 83 24.43 -31.98 -7.74
N MET A 84 23.64 -31.51 -6.76
CA MET A 84 24.06 -30.42 -5.87
C MET A 84 24.35 -30.95 -4.47
N ILE A 85 25.62 -30.77 -4.14
CA ILE A 85 26.30 -30.88 -2.86
C ILE A 85 25.60 -29.98 -1.83
N GLY A 86 25.53 -30.46 -0.59
CA GLY A 86 24.83 -29.84 0.54
C GLY A 86 25.19 -28.35 0.73
N VAL A 87 24.20 -27.50 0.55
CA VAL A 87 24.23 -26.10 0.99
C VAL A 87 23.54 -26.04 2.35
N ALA A 88 24.29 -25.63 3.37
CA ALA A 88 23.73 -25.28 4.66
C ALA A 88 22.62 -24.25 4.46
N VAL A 89 21.40 -24.59 4.86
CA VAL A 89 20.24 -23.69 4.84
C VAL A 89 20.51 -22.60 5.88
N THR A 90 21.19 -21.53 5.48
CA THR A 90 21.01 -20.26 6.15
C THR A 90 19.57 -19.86 5.86
N ASP A 91 18.79 -19.54 6.88
CA ASP A 91 17.44 -19.00 6.74
C ASP A 91 17.52 -17.66 6.01
N ILE A 92 17.61 -17.71 4.68
CA ILE A 92 17.46 -16.54 3.82
C ILE A 92 15.98 -16.20 3.89
N TYR A 93 15.60 -15.34 4.83
CA TYR A 93 14.31 -14.66 4.75
C TYR A 93 14.29 -13.93 3.39
N PRO A 94 13.47 -14.37 2.42
CA PRO A 94 13.48 -13.77 1.10
C PRO A 94 13.10 -12.30 1.25
N ALA A 95 13.89 -11.41 0.65
CA ALA A 95 13.63 -9.99 0.69
C ALA A 95 12.22 -9.72 0.15
N TYR A 96 11.34 -9.14 0.97
CA TYR A 96 10.00 -8.77 0.55
C TYR A 96 10.09 -7.63 -0.47
N LEU A 97 9.85 -7.93 -1.75
CA LEU A 97 9.94 -6.96 -2.85
C LEU A 97 8.67 -6.11 -3.00
N GLY A 98 7.57 -6.51 -2.36
CA GLY A 98 6.25 -5.92 -2.55
C GLY A 98 5.34 -6.77 -3.43
N VAL A 99 4.06 -6.39 -3.45
CA VAL A 99 3.02 -7.05 -4.25
C VAL A 99 2.89 -6.36 -5.61
N PRO A 100 2.84 -7.10 -6.72
CA PRO A 100 2.72 -6.49 -8.03
C PRO A 100 1.32 -5.89 -8.24
N ARG A 101 1.26 -4.82 -9.03
CA ARG A 101 0.04 -4.01 -9.21
C ARG A 101 -1.12 -4.80 -9.83
N ASP A 102 -0.81 -5.74 -10.71
CA ASP A 102 -1.78 -6.62 -11.36
C ASP A 102 -2.46 -7.60 -10.39
N ALA A 103 -1.82 -7.93 -9.26
CA ALA A 103 -2.47 -8.66 -8.17
C ALA A 103 -3.33 -7.73 -7.28
N VAL A 104 -2.88 -6.49 -7.02
CA VAL A 104 -3.59 -5.53 -6.16
C VAL A 104 -4.84 -4.95 -6.83
N MET A 105 -4.73 -4.52 -8.08
CA MET A 105 -5.77 -3.71 -8.75
C MET A 105 -7.10 -4.44 -8.96
N PRO A 106 -7.17 -5.73 -9.33
CA PRO A 106 -8.44 -6.44 -9.46
C PRO A 106 -9.26 -6.41 -8.16
N ILE A 107 -8.60 -6.66 -7.03
CA ILE A 107 -9.22 -6.65 -5.70
C ILE A 107 -9.70 -5.25 -5.36
N PHE A 108 -8.83 -4.24 -5.47
CA PHE A 108 -9.20 -2.86 -5.14
C PHE A 108 -10.34 -2.32 -6.03
N ARG A 109 -10.37 -2.68 -7.32
CA ARG A 109 -11.47 -2.32 -8.23
C ARG A 109 -12.78 -2.99 -7.83
N MET A 110 -12.74 -4.26 -7.45
CA MET A 110 -13.94 -4.95 -7.00
C MET A 110 -14.44 -4.41 -5.66
N ALA A 111 -13.54 -4.16 -4.71
CA ALA A 111 -13.86 -3.47 -3.47
C ALA A 111 -14.52 -2.11 -3.76
N CYS A 112 -13.96 -1.32 -4.70
CA CYS A 112 -14.57 -0.08 -5.15
C CYS A 112 -15.97 -0.29 -5.72
N ARG A 113 -16.21 -1.35 -6.49
CA ARG A 113 -17.54 -1.62 -7.07
C ARG A 113 -18.57 -2.00 -6.02
N LEU A 114 -18.17 -2.79 -5.03
CA LEU A 114 -19.06 -3.33 -4.01
C LEU A 114 -19.15 -2.45 -2.75
N ARG A 115 -18.32 -1.42 -2.58
CA ARG A 115 -18.21 -0.61 -1.35
C ARG A 115 -19.55 -0.13 -0.74
N PHE A 116 -20.57 0.11 -1.57
CA PHE A 116 -21.89 0.58 -1.12
C PHE A 116 -22.70 -0.47 -0.35
N ILE A 117 -22.37 -1.76 -0.52
CA ILE A 117 -22.93 -2.84 0.30
C ILE A 117 -21.99 -3.26 1.44
N LYS A 118 -20.92 -2.48 1.70
CA LYS A 118 -19.91 -2.73 2.74
C LYS A 118 -19.39 -4.18 2.73
N PRO A 119 -18.73 -4.63 1.63
CA PRO A 119 -18.37 -6.03 1.46
C PRO A 119 -17.30 -6.45 2.48
N ASP A 120 -17.31 -7.72 2.86
CA ASP A 120 -16.23 -8.37 3.59
C ASP A 120 -15.29 -9.14 2.63
N VAL A 121 -14.29 -9.81 3.20
CA VAL A 121 -13.29 -10.59 2.45
C VAL A 121 -13.97 -11.70 1.66
N ASP A 122 -14.83 -12.49 2.30
CA ASP A 122 -15.53 -13.62 1.66
C ASP A 122 -16.42 -13.16 0.50
N THR A 123 -17.08 -12.01 0.64
CA THR A 123 -17.84 -11.39 -0.44
C THR A 123 -16.96 -11.09 -1.64
N LEU A 124 -15.74 -10.57 -1.45
CA LEU A 124 -14.82 -10.36 -2.56
C LEU A 124 -14.29 -11.67 -3.16
N LEU A 125 -13.94 -12.65 -2.33
CA LEU A 125 -13.36 -13.92 -2.77
C LEU A 125 -14.34 -14.77 -3.58
N ARG A 126 -15.65 -14.61 -3.38
CA ARG A 126 -16.68 -15.19 -4.27
C ARG A 126 -16.60 -14.69 -5.72
N HIS A 127 -15.98 -13.53 -5.96
CA HIS A 127 -15.94 -12.86 -7.26
C HIS A 127 -14.55 -12.76 -7.88
N ILE A 128 -13.49 -12.97 -7.10
CA ILE A 128 -12.09 -12.87 -7.53
C ILE A 128 -11.29 -14.02 -6.95
N ASN A 129 -10.56 -14.72 -7.82
CA ASN A 129 -9.49 -15.60 -7.39
C ASN A 129 -8.21 -14.78 -7.15
N THR A 130 -7.62 -14.89 -5.97
CA THR A 130 -6.41 -14.17 -5.57
C THR A 130 -5.56 -15.02 -4.65
N GLN A 131 -4.26 -14.80 -4.70
CA GLN A 131 -3.28 -15.38 -3.77
C GLN A 131 -2.83 -14.37 -2.71
N LEU A 132 -3.45 -13.18 -2.67
CA LEU A 132 -3.14 -12.18 -1.65
C LEU A 132 -3.71 -12.61 -0.30
N ASP A 133 -2.90 -12.41 0.74
CA ASP A 133 -3.27 -12.65 2.12
C ASP A 133 -4.58 -11.93 2.51
N HIS A 134 -5.41 -12.59 3.33
CA HIS A 134 -6.72 -12.08 3.73
C HIS A 134 -6.64 -10.70 4.41
N MET A 135 -5.56 -10.41 5.15
CA MET A 135 -5.36 -9.11 5.77
C MET A 135 -5.07 -8.02 4.73
N ILE A 136 -4.34 -8.34 3.65
CA ILE A 136 -4.14 -7.42 2.53
C ILE A 136 -5.46 -7.16 1.81
N VAL A 137 -6.27 -8.21 1.57
CA VAL A 137 -7.61 -8.05 0.97
C VAL A 137 -8.50 -7.16 1.84
N ALA A 138 -8.54 -7.41 3.15
CA ALA A 138 -9.27 -6.57 4.10
C ALA A 138 -8.79 -5.11 4.05
N ALA A 139 -7.47 -4.86 4.05
CA ALA A 139 -6.93 -3.51 3.96
C ALA A 139 -7.31 -2.79 2.65
N LEU A 140 -7.38 -3.50 1.53
CA LEU A 140 -7.84 -2.94 0.25
C LEU A 140 -9.34 -2.62 0.26
N ILE A 141 -10.16 -3.47 0.90
CA ILE A 141 -11.57 -3.20 1.15
C ILE A 141 -11.74 -1.94 1.98
N GLU A 142 -11.00 -1.84 3.09
CA GLU A 142 -11.05 -0.65 3.95
C GLU A 142 -10.65 0.61 3.20
N ALA A 143 -9.62 0.55 2.36
CA ALA A 143 -9.21 1.68 1.55
C ALA A 143 -10.29 2.10 0.55
N ALA A 144 -11.05 1.14 -0.02
CA ALA A 144 -12.19 1.45 -0.88
C ALA A 144 -13.37 2.05 -0.10
N LEU A 145 -13.62 1.60 1.12
CA LEU A 145 -14.67 2.14 1.99
C LEU A 145 -14.40 3.59 2.41
N ARG A 146 -13.13 4.01 2.51
CA ARG A 146 -12.75 5.42 2.75
C ARG A 146 -13.18 6.37 1.62
N LEU A 147 -13.55 5.85 0.44
CA LEU A 147 -14.12 6.66 -0.65
C LEU A 147 -15.59 7.03 -0.41
N LEU A 148 -16.23 6.45 0.60
CA LEU A 148 -17.56 6.83 1.04
C LEU A 148 -17.49 8.06 1.97
N PRO A 149 -18.57 8.85 2.06
CA PRO A 149 -18.68 9.87 3.10
C PRO A 149 -18.45 9.27 4.50
N PRO A 150 -17.87 10.03 5.45
CA PRO A 150 -17.70 9.57 6.82
C PRO A 150 -19.03 9.09 7.42
N ASP A 151 -18.98 7.93 8.07
CA ASP A 151 -20.13 7.38 8.78
C ASP A 151 -20.26 8.10 10.13
N ASN A 152 -21.13 9.11 10.18
CA ASN A 152 -21.30 9.98 11.35
C ASN A 152 -22.27 9.40 12.39
N THR A 153 -22.79 8.19 12.19
CA THR A 153 -23.59 7.50 13.22
C THR A 153 -22.74 7.19 14.45
N PRO A 154 -23.34 6.96 15.62
CA PRO A 154 -22.60 6.54 16.81
C PRO A 154 -21.70 5.32 16.55
N GLU A 155 -22.22 4.31 15.84
CA GLU A 155 -21.49 3.08 15.50
C GLU A 155 -20.34 3.36 14.53
N GLY A 156 -20.54 4.30 13.59
CA GLY A 156 -19.50 4.75 12.66
C GLY A 156 -18.35 5.44 13.40
N LYS A 157 -18.67 6.33 14.36
CA LYS A 157 -17.69 7.03 15.20
C LYS A 157 -16.94 6.07 16.11
N GLU A 158 -17.63 5.14 16.76
CA GLU A 158 -17.00 4.12 17.61
C GLU A 158 -16.02 3.25 16.80
N ARG A 159 -16.44 2.82 15.60
CA ARG A 159 -15.56 2.05 14.70
C ARG A 159 -14.33 2.84 14.29
N MET A 160 -14.46 4.14 14.04
CA MET A 160 -13.33 5.02 13.74
C MET A 160 -12.38 5.15 14.94
N GLN A 161 -12.91 5.36 16.14
CA GLN A 161 -12.12 5.44 17.37
C GLN A 161 -11.38 4.13 17.67
N LYS A 162 -12.05 2.99 17.50
CA LYS A 162 -11.42 1.67 17.62
C LYS A 162 -10.25 1.53 16.65
N LYS A 163 -10.43 1.91 15.38
CA LYS A 163 -9.36 1.87 14.38
C LYS A 163 -8.18 2.78 14.73
N MET A 164 -8.43 3.96 15.28
CA MET A 164 -7.37 4.85 15.73
C MET A 164 -6.58 4.23 16.90
N ARG A 165 -7.27 3.62 17.87
CA ARG A 165 -6.64 2.90 18.98
C ARG A 165 -5.81 1.71 18.48
N ASP A 166 -6.36 0.90 17.59
CA ASP A 166 -5.67 -0.26 17.02
C ASP A 166 -4.42 0.15 16.22
N ALA A 167 -4.46 1.29 15.52
CA ALA A 167 -3.30 1.87 14.85
C ALA A 167 -2.22 2.34 15.83
N GLN A 168 -2.60 3.03 16.90
CA GLN A 168 -1.67 3.48 17.93
C GLN A 168 -1.00 2.32 18.65
N LEU A 169 -1.78 1.27 18.99
CA LEU A 169 -1.23 0.08 19.64
C LEU A 169 -0.21 -0.64 18.75
N ALA A 170 -0.47 -0.72 17.45
CA ALA A 170 0.48 -1.31 16.50
C ALA A 170 1.78 -0.49 16.41
N GLU A 171 1.67 0.83 16.34
CA GLU A 171 2.83 1.74 16.31
C GLU A 171 3.67 1.67 17.58
N ASN A 172 3.01 1.67 18.75
CA ASN A 172 3.67 1.53 20.04
C ASN A 172 4.39 0.18 20.12
N SER A 173 3.72 -0.91 19.74
CA SER A 173 4.32 -2.25 19.73
C SER A 173 5.54 -2.35 18.80
N PHE A 174 5.49 -1.71 17.62
CA PHE A 174 6.64 -1.65 16.73
C PHE A 174 7.80 -0.88 17.35
N THR A 175 7.51 0.26 17.97
CA THR A 175 8.49 1.12 18.64
C THR A 175 9.14 0.43 19.83
N ASP A 176 8.34 -0.25 20.66
CA ASP A 176 8.82 -0.99 21.83
C ASP A 176 9.74 -2.15 21.45
N GLN A 177 9.46 -2.83 20.34
CA GLN A 177 10.34 -3.87 19.81
C GLN A 177 11.70 -3.30 19.37
N ILE A 178 11.72 -2.15 18.68
CA ILE A 178 12.97 -1.49 18.29
C ILE A 178 13.76 -1.05 19.53
N ARG A 179 13.07 -0.53 20.55
CA ARG A 179 13.69 -0.13 21.83
C ARG A 179 14.23 -1.33 22.60
N ALA A 180 13.52 -2.45 22.63
CA ALA A 180 13.99 -3.71 23.21
C ALA A 180 15.21 -4.29 22.48
N MET A 181 15.41 -3.90 21.21
CA MET A 181 16.63 -4.18 20.46
C MET A 181 17.76 -3.14 20.70
N ASP A 182 17.68 -2.35 21.77
CA ASP A 182 18.67 -1.35 22.22
C ASP A 182 19.01 -0.24 21.22
N TYR A 183 18.14 -0.01 20.23
CA TYR A 183 18.30 1.13 19.34
C TYR A 183 17.92 2.42 20.06
N ARG A 184 18.76 3.45 19.89
CA ARG A 184 18.51 4.78 20.46
C ARG A 184 17.87 5.70 19.43
N PHE A 185 16.67 6.17 19.74
CA PHE A 185 15.86 7.04 18.89
C PHE A 185 14.93 7.90 19.74
N LEU A 186 14.30 8.88 19.11
CA LEU A 186 13.22 9.69 19.66
C LEU A 186 11.89 9.30 19.02
N THR A 187 10.84 9.17 19.83
CA THR A 187 9.45 8.99 19.37
C THR A 187 8.84 10.31 18.89
N GLU A 188 7.69 10.27 18.22
CA GLU A 188 6.96 11.49 17.83
C GLU A 188 6.68 12.40 19.05
N SER A 189 6.23 11.83 20.16
CA SER A 189 5.95 12.55 21.41
C SER A 189 7.20 13.21 22.00
N GLU A 190 8.30 12.46 22.10
CA GLU A 190 9.58 12.98 22.63
C GLU A 190 10.16 14.10 21.73
N GLN A 191 9.92 14.04 20.42
CA GLN A 191 10.32 15.11 19.50
C GLN A 191 9.46 16.37 19.68
N LYS A 192 8.15 16.21 19.89
CA LYS A 192 7.23 17.32 20.17
C LYS A 192 7.58 18.03 21.48
N GLU A 193 7.86 17.28 22.54
CA GLU A 193 8.30 17.83 23.84
C GLU A 193 9.58 18.67 23.72
N ARG A 194 10.46 18.32 22.77
CA ARG A 194 11.70 19.04 22.47
C ARG A 194 11.55 20.12 21.40
N ASN A 195 10.34 20.40 20.94
CA ASN A 195 10.04 21.32 19.84
C ASN A 195 10.82 21.04 18.54
N LEU A 196 11.13 19.77 18.29
CA LEU A 196 11.81 19.34 17.06
C LEU A 196 10.82 19.23 15.92
N GLN A 197 11.25 19.65 14.73
CA GLN A 197 10.52 19.44 13.49
C GLN A 197 11.49 19.03 12.37
N PRO A 198 11.08 18.17 11.43
CA PRO A 198 9.83 17.39 11.44
C PRO A 198 9.83 16.24 12.47
N THR A 199 8.66 15.68 12.76
CA THR A 199 8.42 14.61 13.75
C THR A 199 7.99 13.28 13.09
N PRO A 200 8.89 12.51 12.46
CA PRO A 200 8.60 11.13 12.10
C PRO A 200 8.32 10.27 13.35
N ASP A 201 7.65 9.13 13.19
CA ASP A 201 7.29 8.24 14.30
C ASP A 201 8.53 7.78 15.09
N ILE A 202 9.62 7.49 14.37
CA ILE A 202 10.93 7.19 14.93
C ILE A 202 11.99 8.08 14.27
N ARG A 203 12.78 8.78 15.08
CA ARG A 203 13.97 9.50 14.64
C ARG A 203 15.20 8.93 15.35
N PHE A 204 16.07 8.25 14.62
CA PHE A 204 17.27 7.66 15.22
C PHE A 204 18.26 8.74 15.67
N LEU A 205 18.93 8.52 16.81
CA LEU A 205 20.00 9.41 17.27
C LEU A 205 21.26 9.26 16.42
N LYS A 206 21.48 8.06 15.86
CA LYS A 206 22.49 7.77 14.87
C LYS A 206 21.87 6.97 13.71
N PRO A 207 22.30 7.19 12.47
CA PRO A 207 21.78 6.45 11.32
C PRO A 207 21.85 4.93 11.51
N VAL A 208 20.79 4.22 11.13
CA VAL A 208 20.72 2.75 11.21
C VAL A 208 20.60 2.19 9.80
N SER A 209 21.40 1.16 9.47
CA SER A 209 21.28 0.45 8.19
C SER A 209 20.16 -0.58 8.29
N ILE A 210 19.16 -0.55 7.42
CA ILE A 210 18.06 -1.53 7.36
C ILE A 210 18.08 -2.11 5.95
N HIS A 211 18.28 -3.43 5.83
CA HIS A 211 18.51 -4.09 4.53
C HIS A 211 19.58 -3.39 3.66
N GLY A 212 20.67 -2.92 4.27
CA GLY A 212 21.75 -2.21 3.57
C GLY A 212 21.42 -0.77 3.17
N LYS A 213 20.26 -0.23 3.58
CA LYS A 213 19.87 1.16 3.33
C LYS A 213 19.96 1.98 4.61
N LEU A 214 20.71 3.08 4.56
CA LEU A 214 20.85 3.98 5.68
C LEU A 214 19.53 4.71 5.96
N CYS A 215 19.07 4.67 7.21
CA CYS A 215 17.82 5.27 7.66
C CYS A 215 18.07 6.17 8.88
N HIS A 216 17.71 7.44 8.79
CA HIS A 216 17.73 8.41 9.89
C HIS A 216 16.38 8.48 10.62
N TRP A 217 15.31 8.07 9.96
CA TRP A 217 13.96 8.09 10.50
C TRP A 217 13.13 6.94 9.90
N LEU A 218 12.09 6.54 10.63
CA LEU A 218 11.04 5.64 10.17
C LEU A 218 9.67 6.28 10.39
N GLU A 219 8.78 6.07 9.42
CA GLU A 219 7.35 6.38 9.51
C GLU A 219 6.57 5.07 9.40
N TYR A 220 5.75 4.74 10.38
CA TYR A 220 5.04 3.49 10.51
C TYR A 220 3.60 3.59 10.00
N LYS A 221 3.12 2.51 9.35
CA LYS A 221 1.76 2.41 8.80
C LYS A 221 1.18 1.03 9.10
N ASN A 222 0.14 0.98 9.92
CA ASN A 222 -0.61 -0.24 10.29
C ASN A 222 -1.52 -0.79 9.16
N TYR A 223 -1.21 -0.52 7.89
CA TYR A 223 -2.03 -0.95 6.75
C TYR A 223 -1.14 -1.29 5.55
N PHE A 224 -1.75 -1.83 4.48
CA PHE A 224 -1.05 -2.16 3.23
C PHE A 224 -0.85 -0.91 2.34
N GLY A 225 0.39 -0.58 1.97
CA GLY A 225 0.71 0.58 1.13
C GLY A 225 0.46 0.32 -0.36
N PHE A 226 -0.26 1.17 -1.09
CA PHE A 226 -0.50 0.96 -2.53
C PHE A 226 -0.79 2.27 -3.29
N LYS A 227 -0.51 2.29 -4.61
CA LYS A 227 -0.53 3.50 -5.45
C LYS A 227 -1.91 4.13 -5.58
N ALA A 228 -2.93 3.28 -5.68
CA ALA A 228 -4.28 3.72 -6.02
C ALA A 228 -5.06 4.33 -4.84
N ASN A 229 -4.44 4.54 -3.68
CA ASN A 229 -5.06 5.21 -2.53
C ASN A 229 -5.04 6.76 -2.73
N PRO A 230 -6.16 7.37 -3.18
CA PRO A 230 -6.16 8.74 -3.67
C PRO A 230 -6.01 9.78 -2.56
N PHE A 231 -6.36 9.45 -1.31
CA PHE A 231 -6.35 10.40 -0.20
C PHE A 231 -4.99 10.55 0.48
N VAL A 232 -4.12 9.54 0.34
CA VAL A 232 -2.88 9.43 1.11
C VAL A 232 -1.69 9.92 0.29
N ALA A 233 -1.63 9.61 -1.01
CA ALA A 233 -0.41 9.75 -1.80
C ALA A 233 0.19 11.18 -1.85
N ALA A 234 -0.62 12.23 -2.01
CA ALA A 234 -0.10 13.59 -2.16
C ALA A 234 0.40 14.21 -0.84
N LYS A 235 -0.36 14.02 0.25
CA LYS A 235 0.01 14.52 1.59
C LYS A 235 1.23 13.78 2.11
N THR A 236 1.24 12.45 2.00
CA THR A 236 2.37 11.61 2.38
C THR A 236 3.61 11.97 1.58
N ARG A 237 3.53 12.14 0.25
CA ARG A 237 4.71 12.55 -0.54
C ARG A 237 5.33 13.86 -0.03
N LYS A 238 4.52 14.88 0.27
CA LYS A 238 5.01 16.16 0.82
C LYS A 238 5.66 15.95 2.20
N GLN A 239 5.04 15.15 3.06
CA GLN A 239 5.56 14.82 4.39
C GLN A 239 6.94 14.13 4.30
N LEU A 240 7.03 13.05 3.51
CA LEU A 240 8.28 12.29 3.34
C LEU A 240 9.39 13.14 2.72
N GLN A 241 9.05 14.03 1.78
CA GLN A 241 10.03 14.96 1.20
C GLN A 241 10.60 15.92 2.25
N ARG A 242 9.78 16.45 3.17
CA ARG A 242 10.28 17.29 4.27
C ARG A 242 11.21 16.52 5.19
N TYR A 243 10.87 15.27 5.52
CA TYR A 243 11.73 14.42 6.34
C TYR A 243 13.07 14.17 5.67
N LEU A 244 13.05 13.81 4.38
CA LEU A 244 14.24 13.60 3.59
C LEU A 244 15.15 14.84 3.57
N THR A 245 14.58 16.02 3.32
CA THR A 245 15.35 17.28 3.27
C THR A 245 15.90 17.70 4.63
N ALA A 246 15.15 17.52 5.71
CA ALA A 246 15.55 18.00 7.04
C ALA A 246 16.42 17.01 7.81
N LEU A 247 16.17 15.71 7.64
CA LEU A 247 16.76 14.65 8.45
C LEU A 247 17.69 13.74 7.64
N GLY A 248 17.58 13.73 6.30
CA GLY A 248 18.27 12.81 5.40
C GLY A 248 17.46 11.54 5.11
N PRO A 249 18.10 10.50 4.52
CA PRO A 249 17.42 9.29 4.08
C PRO A 249 16.62 8.59 5.18
N GLY A 250 15.55 7.90 4.81
CA GLY A 250 14.70 7.19 5.76
C GLY A 250 13.77 6.21 5.07
N ALA A 251 12.81 5.67 5.83
CA ALA A 251 11.91 4.67 5.30
C ALA A 251 10.48 4.77 5.86
N VAL A 252 9.54 4.28 5.07
CA VAL A 252 8.18 4.00 5.53
C VAL A 252 8.05 2.50 5.77
N VAL A 253 7.56 2.12 6.95
CA VAL A 253 7.39 0.73 7.37
C VAL A 253 5.89 0.40 7.36
N TYR A 254 5.51 -0.56 6.53
CA TYR A 254 4.12 -1.02 6.42
C TYR A 254 3.94 -2.37 7.11
N ARG A 255 2.98 -2.47 8.03
CA ARG A 255 2.69 -3.73 8.74
C ARG A 255 2.43 -4.90 7.80
N LEU A 256 1.54 -4.67 6.82
CA LEU A 256 1.10 -5.71 5.88
C LEU A 256 1.94 -5.76 4.59
N GLY A 257 2.95 -4.90 4.46
CA GLY A 257 3.71 -4.70 3.24
C GLY A 257 3.08 -3.69 2.27
N PHE A 258 3.49 -3.74 1.01
CA PHE A 258 3.20 -2.68 0.04
C PHE A 258 3.20 -3.14 -1.42
N GLU A 259 2.56 -2.36 -2.29
CA GLU A 259 2.61 -2.49 -3.75
C GLU A 259 3.98 -2.02 -4.27
N ILE A 260 4.53 -2.75 -5.24
CA ILE A 260 5.79 -2.41 -5.89
C ILE A 260 5.77 -0.97 -6.43
N ASP A 261 6.85 -0.24 -6.14
CA ASP A 261 7.07 1.16 -6.52
C ASP A 261 5.98 2.14 -6.03
N HIS A 262 5.21 1.83 -4.99
CA HIS A 262 4.14 2.73 -4.54
C HIS A 262 4.64 4.08 -4.01
N ILE A 263 5.83 4.10 -3.41
CA ILE A 263 6.59 5.31 -3.11
C ILE A 263 7.78 5.35 -4.05
N SER A 264 7.84 6.39 -4.89
CA SER A 264 8.98 6.68 -5.75
C SER A 264 9.53 8.06 -5.35
N ILE A 265 10.34 8.07 -4.29
CA ILE A 265 11.09 9.23 -3.79
C ILE A 265 12.50 8.72 -3.52
N GLU A 266 13.49 9.27 -4.21
CA GLU A 266 14.89 8.90 -4.00
C GLU A 266 15.31 9.18 -2.55
N GLY A 267 16.04 8.26 -1.92
CA GLY A 267 16.41 8.37 -0.51
C GLY A 267 15.30 7.99 0.50
N VAL A 268 14.08 7.66 0.04
CA VAL A 268 13.02 7.11 0.89
C VAL A 268 12.71 5.68 0.49
N GLN A 269 12.89 4.74 1.42
CA GLN A 269 12.63 3.33 1.20
C GLN A 269 11.23 2.93 1.70
N SER A 270 10.77 1.76 1.27
CA SER A 270 9.58 1.11 1.81
C SER A 270 9.96 -0.28 2.31
N PHE A 271 9.57 -0.60 3.54
CA PHE A 271 9.80 -1.90 4.13
C PHE A 271 8.50 -2.49 4.66
N ARG A 272 8.47 -3.82 4.76
CA ARG A 272 7.46 -4.51 5.55
C ARG A 272 7.98 -4.67 6.98
N GLU A 273 7.08 -4.56 7.95
CA GLU A 273 7.43 -4.60 9.38
C GLU A 273 8.22 -5.85 9.75
N ALA A 274 7.77 -7.03 9.30
CA ALA A 274 8.41 -8.31 9.62
C ALA A 274 9.89 -8.33 9.21
N GLU A 275 10.21 -7.93 7.97
CA GLU A 275 11.58 -7.88 7.45
C GLU A 275 12.41 -6.80 8.14
N THR A 276 11.79 -5.65 8.47
CA THR A 276 12.46 -4.57 9.20
C THR A 276 12.94 -5.07 10.56
N LEU A 277 12.04 -5.69 11.33
CA LEU A 277 12.36 -6.23 12.65
C LEU A 277 13.37 -7.36 12.57
N TYR A 278 13.23 -8.25 11.60
CA TYR A 278 14.21 -9.32 11.34
C TYR A 278 15.59 -8.72 11.03
N SER A 279 15.67 -7.74 10.13
CA SER A 279 16.93 -7.09 9.75
C SER A 279 17.61 -6.38 10.90
N LEU A 280 16.85 -5.76 11.81
CA LEU A 280 17.39 -5.09 12.99
C LEU A 280 17.91 -6.11 14.02
N LYS A 281 17.16 -7.21 14.22
CA LYS A 281 17.52 -8.26 15.17
C LYS A 281 18.83 -8.97 14.82
N GLN A 282 19.14 -9.10 13.52
CA GLN A 282 20.33 -9.80 13.04
C GLN A 282 21.61 -8.94 13.03
N GLN A 283 21.55 -7.65 13.38
CA GLN A 283 22.73 -6.80 13.26
C GLN A 283 23.78 -7.18 14.31
N PRO A 284 25.04 -7.43 13.90
CA PRO A 284 26.11 -7.67 14.83
C PRO A 284 26.31 -6.41 15.65
N ARG A 285 25.92 -6.47 16.93
CA ARG A 285 26.17 -5.40 17.87
C ARG A 285 27.67 -5.35 18.07
N ALA A 286 28.32 -4.27 17.65
CA ALA A 286 29.63 -3.93 18.17
C ALA A 286 29.48 -3.90 19.68
N LYS A 287 30.01 -4.91 20.37
CA LYS A 287 30.22 -4.85 21.81
C LYS A 287 30.97 -3.54 22.02
N LEU A 288 30.30 -2.55 22.61
CA LEU A 288 30.95 -1.38 23.16
C LEU A 288 31.85 -1.94 24.26
N SER A 289 33.08 -2.28 23.86
CA SER A 289 34.19 -2.52 24.76
C SER A 289 34.43 -1.20 25.49
N MET A 290 33.78 -1.04 26.63
CA MET A 290 34.24 -0.09 27.63
C MET A 290 35.56 -0.63 28.16
N LYS A 291 36.66 -0.02 27.71
CA LYS A 291 37.86 0.15 28.53
C LYS A 291 37.72 1.47 29.27
#